data_AF-A0A6P0LTN7-F1
#
_entry.id   AF-A0A6P0LTN7-F1
#
_cell.length_a   1.000
_cell.length_b   1.000
_cell.length_c   1.000
_cell.angle_alpha   90.00
_cell.angle_beta   90.00
_cell.angle_gamma   90.00
#
_symmetry.space_group_name_H-M   'P 1'
#
loop_
_entity.id
_entity.type
_entity.pdbx_description
1 polymer ?
#
loop_
_entity_poly.entity_id
_entity_poly.type
_entity_poly.pdbx_seq_one_letter_code
_entity_poly.pdbx_strand_id
1 'polypeptide(L)' 'TLVHENTAVAAGVGTGSIAELMLTGQLNKPGVWPVEQALSTPLFEQTIQSRGLEINTVGD' A
#
# COMPACT_ATOMS: atom_id res chain seq x y z
N THR A 1 0.15 8.04 -7.15
CA THR A 1 0.12 8.43 -5.73
C THR A 1 -1.23 8.06 -5.15
N LEU A 2 -1.27 7.60 -3.90
CA LEU A 2 -2.53 7.37 -3.19
C LEU A 2 -2.98 8.68 -2.56
N VAL A 3 -4.13 9.21 -2.98
CA VAL A 3 -4.72 10.45 -2.45
C VAL A 3 -6.15 10.17 -2.05
N HIS A 4 -6.54 10.60 -0.85
CA HIS A 4 -7.90 10.47 -0.34
C HIS A 4 -8.26 11.74 0.44
N GLU A 5 -9.50 12.20 0.34
CA GLU A 5 -9.98 13.41 1.02
C GLU A 5 -9.78 13.35 2.54
N ASN A 6 -9.89 12.15 3.11
CA ASN A 6 -9.64 11.87 4.51
C ASN A 6 -8.26 11.22 4.68
N THR A 7 -7.30 11.99 5.23
CA THR A 7 -5.94 11.53 5.50
C THR A 7 -5.87 10.31 6.41
N ALA A 8 -6.77 10.20 7.40
CA ALA A 8 -6.79 9.07 8.31
C ALA A 8 -7.14 7.76 7.58
N VAL A 9 -8.02 7.83 6.57
CA VAL A 9 -8.37 6.67 5.72
C VAL A 9 -7.16 6.26 4.89
N ALA A 10 -6.50 7.20 4.20
CA ALA A 10 -5.31 6.88 3.39
C ALA A 10 -4.18 6.26 4.24
N ALA A 11 -3.88 6.86 5.39
CA ALA A 11 -2.84 6.35 6.29
C ALA A 11 -3.21 4.98 6.87
N GLY A 12 -4.45 4.83 7.34
CA GLY A 12 -4.95 3.57 7.89
C GLY A 12 -4.95 2.43 6.87
N VAL A 13 -5.40 2.69 5.64
CA VAL A 13 -5.34 1.70 4.56
C VAL A 13 -3.91 1.37 4.19
N GLY A 14 -3.02 2.36 4.06
CA GLY A 14 -1.61 2.11 3.76
C GLY A 14 -0.95 1.19 4.79
N THR A 15 -1.05 1.51 6.09
CA THR A 15 -0.49 0.69 7.15
C THR A 15 -1.18 -0.68 7.27
N GLY A 16 -2.50 -0.73 7.21
CA GLY A 16 -3.26 -1.97 7.30
C GLY A 16 -2.96 -2.94 6.15
N SER A 17 -2.70 -2.42 4.96
CA SER A 17 -2.28 -3.20 3.79
C SER A 17 -0.94 -3.89 4.02
N ILE A 18 0.06 -3.17 4.56
CA ILE A 18 1.36 -3.78 4.89
C ILE A 18 1.19 -4.89 5.94
N ALA A 19 0.39 -4.64 6.98
CA ALA A 19 0.13 -5.65 8.02
C ALA A 19 -0.53 -6.92 7.45
N GLU A 20 -1.54 -6.77 6.59
CA GLU A 20 -2.19 -7.90 5.91
C GLU A 20 -1.20 -8.69 5.03
N LEU A 21 -0.39 -7.99 4.23
CA LEU A 21 0.58 -8.65 3.35
C LEU A 21 1.63 -9.43 4.15
N MET A 22 2.05 -8.91 5.31
CA MET A 22 2.95 -9.63 6.23
C MET A 22 2.27 -10.87 6.83
N LEU A 23 1.04 -10.73 7.34
CA LEU A 23 0.30 -11.84 7.98
C LEU A 23 -0.06 -12.96 6.99
N THR A 24 -0.29 -12.62 5.72
CA THR A 24 -0.57 -13.58 4.64
C THR A 24 0.70 -14.14 3.99
N GLY A 25 1.89 -13.69 4.40
CA GLY A 25 3.17 -14.11 3.84
C GLY A 25 3.47 -13.58 2.44
N GLN A 26 2.64 -12.68 1.90
CA GLN A 26 2.84 -12.03 0.60
C GLN A 26 3.93 -10.96 0.63
N LEU A 27 4.20 -10.39 1.80
CA LEU A 27 5.33 -9.49 2.05
C LEU A 27 6.21 -10.08 3.15
N ASN A 28 7.36 -10.63 2.76
CA ASN A 28 8.33 -11.18 3.70
C ASN A 28 9.71 -10.56 3.46
N LYS A 29 10.02 -9.51 4.23
CA LYS A 29 11.32 -8.83 4.20
C LYS A 29 11.74 -8.43 5.62
N PRO A 30 12.40 -9.33 6.37
CA PRO A 30 12.83 -9.05 7.73
C PRO A 30 13.78 -7.84 7.80
N GLY A 31 13.69 -7.06 8.87
CA GLY A 31 14.52 -5.88 9.11
C GLY A 31 13.75 -4.56 9.01
N VAL A 32 14.49 -3.45 9.01
CA VAL A 32 13.93 -2.09 8.89
C VAL A 32 14.19 -1.59 7.48
N TRP A 33 13.12 -1.30 6.75
CA TRP A 33 13.20 -0.93 5.34
C TRP A 33 12.23 0.20 5.01
N PRO A 34 12.59 1.13 4.11
CA PRO A 34 11.63 1.99 3.44
C PRO A 34 10.59 1.15 2.69
N VAL A 35 9.35 1.65 2.60
CA VAL A 35 8.24 0.92 1.96
C VAL A 35 8.56 0.60 0.51
N GLU A 36 9.19 1.52 -0.21
CA GLU A 36 9.55 1.40 -1.63
C GLU A 36 10.61 0.32 -1.89
N GLN A 37 11.35 -0.09 -0.86
CA GLN A 37 12.33 -1.18 -0.92
C GLN A 37 11.76 -2.53 -0.46
N ALA A 38 10.61 -2.50 0.21
CA ALA A 38 9.94 -3.67 0.74
C ALA A 38 8.80 -4.16 -0.17
N LEU A 39 8.02 -3.22 -0.70
CA LEU A 39 6.79 -3.46 -1.43
C LEU A 39 6.98 -3.07 -2.91
N SER A 40 6.72 -4.01 -3.82
CA SER A 40 6.75 -3.72 -5.25
C SER A 40 5.54 -2.88 -5.66
N THR A 41 5.71 -2.01 -6.66
CA THR A 41 4.61 -1.19 -7.20
C THR A 41 3.40 -2.02 -7.64
N PRO A 42 3.55 -3.15 -8.36
CA PRO A 42 2.39 -3.96 -8.75
C PRO A 42 1.61 -4.53 -7.56
N LEU A 43 2.31 -4.99 -6.50
CA LEU A 43 1.64 -5.53 -5.32
C LEU A 43 0.96 -4.41 -4.52
N PHE A 44 1.58 -3.23 -4.45
CA PHE A 44 0.95 -2.04 -3.89
C PHE A 44 -0.34 -1.68 -4.63
N GLU A 45 -0.29 -1.56 -5.96
CA GLU A 45 -1.45 -1.20 -6.79
C GLU A 45 -2.60 -2.19 -6.60
N GLN A 46 -2.31 -3.49 -6.69
CA GLN A 46 -3.29 -4.54 -6.47
C GLN A 46 -3.93 -4.46 -5.07
N THR A 47 -3.12 -4.21 -4.03
CA THR A 47 -3.60 -4.20 -2.64
C THR A 47 -4.46 -2.97 -2.33
N ILE A 48 -4.14 -1.82 -2.91
CA ILE A 48 -4.93 -0.59 -2.74
C ILE A 48 -6.24 -0.67 -3.52
N GLN A 49 -6.20 -1.16 -4.76
CA GLN A 49 -7.39 -1.35 -5.59
C GLN A 49 -8.38 -2.34 -4.97
N SER A 50 -7.91 -3.43 -4.35
CA SER A 50 -8.79 -4.40 -3.67
C SER A 50 -9.54 -3.79 -2.47
N ARG A 51 -9.09 -2.64 -1.98
CA ARG A 51 -9.69 -1.87 -0.88
C ARG A 51 -10.56 -0.71 -1.36
N GLY A 52 -10.82 -0.63 -2.67
CA GLY A 52 -11.70 0.38 -3.27
C GLY A 52 -11.11 1.78 -3.33
N LEU A 53 -9.78 1.91 -3.24
CA LEU A 53 -9.07 3.17 -3.38
C LEU A 53 -8.41 3.27 -4.75
N GLU A 54 -8.44 4.46 -5.33
CA GLU A 54 -7.80 4.75 -6.61
C GLU A 54 -6.39 5.31 -6.41
N ILE A 55 -5.51 4.97 -7.34
CA ILE A 55 -4.15 5.51 -7.40
C ILE A 55 -4.10 6.46 -8.58
N ASN A 56 -3.78 7.72 -8.31
CA ASN A 56 -3.63 8.72 -9.36
C ASN A 56 -2.27 8.57 -10.02
N THR A 57 -2.23 8.36 -11.32
CA THR A 57 -1.01 8.47 -12.12
C THR A 57 -0.74 9.93 -12.44
N VAL A 58 0.54 10.32 -12.47
CA VAL A 58 0.92 11.67 -12.93
C VAL A 58 0.69 11.69 -14.46
N GLY A 59 -0.42 12.28 -14.91
CA GLY A 59 -0.83 12.30 -16.31
C GLY A 59 -2.31 12.58 -16.57
N ASP A 60 -3.16 12.46 -15.54
CA ASP A 60 -4.59 12.84 -15.56
C ASP A 60 -4.83 14.26 -15.03
#